data_AF-A0A8I1RYR7-F1
#
_entry.id   AF-A0A8I1RYR7-F1
#
_cell.length_a   1.000
_cell.length_b   1.000
_cell.length_c   1.000
_cell.angle_alpha   90.00
_cell.angle_beta   90.00
_cell.angle_gamma   90.00
#
_symmetry.space_group_name_H-M   'P 1'
#
loop_
_entity.id
_entity.type
_entity.pdbx_description
1 polymer ?
#
loop_
_entity_poly.entity_id
_entity_poly.type
_entity_poly.pdbx_seq_one_letter_code
_entity_poly.pdbx_strand_id
1 'polypeptide(L)' 'MAIIDEKVFKYPAEDECLVRRLGAGVIAAWPKLPREVQEMIFDEAKVAWDREFHVSKLPDKMAAIIRRRHA' A
#
# COMPACT_ATOMS: atom_id res chain seq x y z
N MET A 1 -28.63 -8.58 2.26
CA MET A 1 -27.33 -7.95 1.96
C MET A 1 -26.25 -8.93 2.35
N ALA A 2 -25.64 -9.61 1.38
CA ALA A 2 -24.46 -10.41 1.64
C ALA A 2 -23.36 -9.43 2.06
N ILE A 3 -22.88 -9.55 3.30
CA ILE A 3 -21.68 -8.87 3.76
C ILE A 3 -20.57 -9.44 2.89
N ILE A 4 -20.13 -8.67 1.89
CA ILE A 4 -18.91 -8.98 1.17
C ILE A 4 -17.84 -8.79 2.24
N ASP A 5 -17.38 -9.91 2.80
CA ASP A 5 -16.20 -9.95 3.64
C ASP A 5 -15.05 -9.57 2.71
N GLU A 6 -14.84 -8.26 2.53
CA GLU A 6 -13.67 -7.71 1.87
C GLU A 6 -12.50 -8.37 2.57
N LYS A 7 -11.77 -9.22 1.84
CA LYS A 7 -10.63 -9.97 2.37
C LYS A 7 -9.48 -9.00 2.61
N VAL A 8 -9.65 -8.15 3.60
CA VAL A 8 -8.63 -7.25 4.11
C VAL A 8 -7.46 -8.12 4.49
N PHE A 9 -6.33 -7.93 3.82
CA PHE A 9 -5.10 -8.64 4.14
C PHE A 9 -4.66 -8.26 5.56
N LYS A 10 -4.77 -9.22 6.48
CA LYS A 10 -4.34 -9.11 7.87
C LYS A 10 -3.04 -9.89 8.03
N TYR A 11 -2.06 -9.29 8.69
CA TYR A 11 -0.79 -9.91 9.00
C TYR A 11 -0.47 -9.75 10.49
N PRO A 12 0.19 -10.74 11.11
CA PRO A 12 0.57 -10.66 12.52
C PRO A 12 1.70 -9.65 12.75
N ALA A 13 1.96 -9.29 14.00
CA ALA A 13 2.95 -8.23 14.34
C ALA A 13 4.36 -8.59 13.86
N GLU A 14 4.70 -9.88 13.95
CA GLU A 14 5.99 -10.43 13.60
C GLU A 14 6.32 -10.21 12.11
N ASP A 15 5.29 -10.17 11.25
CA ASP A 15 5.43 -9.99 9.80
C ASP A 15 5.48 -8.52 9.37
N GLU A 16 5.30 -7.57 10.29
CA GLU A 16 5.26 -6.14 9.96
C GLU A 16 6.59 -5.67 9.33
N CYS A 17 7.72 -6.18 9.82
CA CYS A 17 9.03 -5.88 9.23
C CYS A 17 9.13 -6.36 7.78
N LEU A 18 8.57 -7.54 7.49
CA LEU A 18 8.57 -8.12 6.15
C LEU A 18 7.69 -7.29 5.21
N VAL A 19 6.44 -7.00 5.62
CA VAL A 19 5.49 -6.18 4.85
C VAL A 19 6.09 -4.81 4.55
N ARG A 20 6.73 -4.17 5.54
CA ARG A 20 7.39 -2.87 5.37
C ARG A 20 8.55 -2.92 4.36
N ARG A 21 9.38 -3.98 4.39
CA ARG A 21 10.48 -4.17 3.42
C ARG A 21 9.95 -4.37 2.01
N LEU A 22 8.89 -5.15 1.84
CA LEU A 22 8.24 -5.36 0.55
C LEU A 22 7.64 -4.05 0.01
N GLY A 23 6.93 -3.29 0.85
CA GLY A 23 6.39 -1.97 0.49
C GLY A 23 7.49 -1.00 0.03
N ALA A 24 8.64 -0.98 0.71
CA ALA A 24 9.79 -0.18 0.29
C ALA A 24 10.34 -0.61 -1.09
N GLY A 25 10.39 -1.92 -1.35
CA GLY A 25 10.77 -2.47 -2.66
C GLY A 25 9.81 -2.03 -3.77
N VAL A 26 8.50 -2.06 -3.51
CA VAL A 26 7.46 -1.59 -4.43
C VAL A 26 7.64 -0.11 -4.76
N ILE A 27 7.86 0.75 -3.75
CA ILE A 27 8.10 2.18 -3.95
C ILE A 27 9.37 2.42 -4.80
N ALA A 28 10.43 1.63 -4.58
CA ALA A 28 11.65 1.74 -5.38
C ALA A 28 11.45 1.28 -6.83
N ALA A 29 10.59 0.28 -7.07
CA ALA A 29 10.25 -0.22 -8.40
C ALA A 29 9.19 0.63 -9.11
N TRP A 30 8.52 1.55 -8.42
CA TRP A 30 7.35 2.29 -8.90
C TRP A 30 7.43 2.82 -10.34
N PRO A 31 8.48 3.53 -10.79
CA PRO A 31 8.53 4.07 -12.16
C PRO A 31 8.64 2.99 -13.25
N LYS A 32 8.97 1.74 -12.88
CA LYS A 32 9.08 0.59 -13.80
C LYS A 32 7.78 -0.21 -13.87
N LEU A 33 6.81 0.07 -13.00
CA LEU A 33 5.54 -0.64 -12.97
C LEU A 33 4.60 -0.07 -14.05
N PRO A 34 3.92 -0.91 -14.84
CA PRO A 34 2.84 -0.47 -15.71
C PRO A 34 1.76 0.29 -14.94
N ARG A 35 1.07 1.20 -15.61
CA ARG A 35 0.07 2.06 -14.96
C ARG A 35 -1.06 1.26 -14.31
N GLU A 36 -1.54 0.23 -14.98
CA GLU A 36 -2.57 -0.69 -14.47
C GLU A 36 -2.11 -1.39 -13.18
N VAL A 37 -0.84 -1.78 -13.09
CA VAL A 37 -0.25 -2.41 -11.90
C VAL A 37 -0.13 -1.41 -10.76
N GLN A 38 0.25 -0.16 -11.05
CA GLN A 38 0.28 0.91 -10.05
C GLN A 38 -1.13 1.15 -9.47
N GLU A 39 -2.16 1.19 -10.31
CA GLU A 39 -3.55 1.40 -9.90
C GLU A 39 -4.07 0.22 -9.06
N MET A 40 -3.81 -1.02 -9.48
CA MET A 40 -4.15 -2.21 -8.70
C MET A 40 -3.49 -2.20 -7.31
N ILE A 41 -2.19 -1.90 -7.21
CA ILE A 41 -1.48 -1.80 -5.92
C ILE A 41 -2.09 -0.68 -5.06
N PHE A 42 -2.46 0.43 -5.67
CA PHE A 42 -3.05 1.57 -5.00
C PHE A 42 -4.43 1.25 -4.41
N ASP A 43 -5.25 0.52 -5.15
CA ASP A 43 -6.58 0.11 -4.69
C ASP A 43 -6.48 -0.89 -3.55
N GLU A 44 -5.56 -1.86 -3.62
CA GLU A 44 -5.32 -2.78 -2.51
C GLU A 44 -4.76 -2.07 -1.27
N ALA A 45 -3.90 -1.07 -1.44
CA ALA A 45 -3.35 -0.30 -0.33
C ALA A 45 -4.43 0.52 0.43
N LYS A 46 -5.55 0.90 -0.23
CA LYS A 46 -6.66 1.61 0.42
C LYS A 46 -7.45 0.73 1.39
N VAL A 47 -7.55 -0.56 1.07
CA VAL A 47 -8.34 -1.54 1.83
C VAL A 47 -7.47 -2.42 2.72
N ALA A 48 -6.14 -2.35 2.58
CA ALA A 48 -5.19 -3.05 3.42
C ALA A 48 -5.39 -2.67 4.89
N TRP A 49 -5.29 -3.67 5.77
CA TRP A 49 -5.45 -3.44 7.19
C TRP A 49 -4.32 -2.56 7.70
N ASP A 50 -4.70 -1.42 8.27
CA ASP A 50 -3.77 -0.59 9.02
C ASP A 50 -4.00 -0.82 10.52
N ARG A 51 -2.97 -1.30 11.22
CA ARG A 51 -2.98 -1.29 12.69
C ARG A 51 -2.92 0.12 13.24
N GLU A 52 -2.25 1.01 12.51
CA GLU A 52 -2.15 2.41 12.85
C GLU A 52 -3.29 3.14 12.15
N PHE A 53 -4.32 3.48 12.95
CA PHE A 53 -5.50 4.26 12.55
C PHE A 53 -5.35 5.11 11.28
N HIS A 54 -6.24 4.88 10.30
CA HIS A 54 -6.63 5.83 9.25
C HIS A 54 -5.46 6.70 8.74
N VAL A 55 -4.69 6.18 7.78
CA VAL A 55 -3.79 7.03 6.99
C VAL A 55 -4.65 7.99 6.15
N SER A 56 -5.02 9.10 6.77
CA SER A 56 -5.71 10.18 6.08
C SER A 56 -4.85 10.65 4.92
N LYS A 57 -5.50 10.84 3.77
CA LYS A 57 -4.85 11.27 2.52
C LYS A 57 -3.72 10.31 2.08
N LEU A 58 -3.93 9.00 2.23
CA LEU A 58 -3.04 7.95 1.68
C LEU A 58 -2.57 8.26 0.26
N PRO A 59 -3.44 8.72 -0.68
CA PRO A 59 -3.00 9.12 -2.01
C PRO A 59 -1.90 10.18 -2.03
N ASP A 60 -2.10 11.28 -1.30
CA ASP A 60 -1.19 12.42 -1.29
C ASP A 60 0.14 12.04 -0.62
N LYS A 61 0.06 11.26 0.46
CA LYS A 61 1.24 10.75 1.19
C LYS A 61 2.06 9.82 0.30
N MET A 62 1.42 8.89 -0.40
CA MET A 62 2.13 7.97 -1.29
C MET A 62 2.76 8.72 -2.47
N ALA A 63 2.03 9.66 -3.08
CA ALA A 63 2.57 10.51 -4.14
C ALA A 63 3.76 11.36 -3.66
N ALA A 64 3.75 11.85 -2.41
CA ALA A 64 4.87 12.58 -1.82
C ALA A 64 6.08 11.68 -1.60
N ILE A 65 5.89 10.45 -1.12
CA ILE A 65 6.97 9.46 -0.90
C ILE A 65 7.62 9.06 -2.22
N ILE A 66 6.80 8.73 -3.23
CA ILE A 66 7.30 8.36 -4.57
C ILE A 66 8.09 9.52 -5.17
N ARG A 67 7.54 10.74 -5.14
CA ARG A 67 8.27 11.93 -5.61
C ARG A 67 9.59 12.14 -4.88
N ARG A 68 9.62 12.04 -3.54
CA ARG A 68 10.87 12.19 -2.76
C ARG A 68 11.92 11.14 -3.11
N ARG A 69 11.50 9.91 -3.41
CA ARG A 69 12.41 8.80 -3.70
C ARG A 69 13.02 8.90 -5.10
N HIS A 70 12.30 9.50 -6.05
CA HIS A 70 12.66 9.53 -7.47
C HIS A 70 12.91 10.96 -8.01
N ALA A 71 12.92 11.97 -7.14
CA ALA A 71 13.45 13.31 -7.43
C ALA A 71 14.98 13.29 -7.45
#